data_AF-A0A6G0Y267-F1
#
_entry.id   AF-A0A6G0Y267-F1
#
_cell.length_a   1.000
_cell.length_b   1.000
_cell.length_c   1.000
_cell.angle_alpha   90.00
_cell.angle_beta   90.00
_cell.angle_gamma   90.00
#
_symmetry.space_group_name_H-M   'P 1'
#
loop_
_entity.id
_entity.type
_entity.pdbx_description
1 polymer ?
#
loop_
_entity_poly.entity_id
_entity_poly.type
_entity_poly.pdbx_seq_one_letter_code
_entity_poly.pdbx_strand_id
1 'polypeptide(L)' 'VSWVRRRDWHILSSGVLTYINDGRFRVFHSEKSDDWDLRISPVAKIDNGTYECQ' A
#
# COMPACT_ATOMS: atom_id res chain seq x y z
N VAL A 1 -1.71 3.56 -10.40
CA VAL A 1 -2.34 3.22 -9.13
C VAL A 1 -1.54 3.76 -7.98
N SER A 2 -2.15 4.50 -7.07
CA SER A 2 -1.55 4.90 -5.80
C SER A 2 -2.29 4.28 -4.62
N TRP A 3 -1.56 3.98 -3.55
CA TRP A 3 -2.14 3.49 -2.30
C TRP A 3 -2.06 4.59 -1.24
N VAL A 4 -3.20 4.92 -0.64
CA VAL A 4 -3.32 5.99 0.36
C VAL A 4 -3.95 5.44 1.65
N ARG A 5 -3.37 5.77 2.80
CA ARG A 5 -3.99 5.49 4.11
C ARG A 5 -4.92 6.64 4.49
N ARG A 6 -6.23 6.36 4.62
CA ARG A 6 -7.23 7.41 4.88
C ARG A 6 -7.11 8.09 6.24
N ARG A 7 -6.62 7.38 7.26
CA ARG A 7 -6.58 7.90 8.65
C ARG A 7 -5.81 9.22 8.76
N ASP A 8 -4.76 9.37 7.95
CA ASP A 8 -3.85 10.52 7.96
C ASP A 8 -3.46 11.01 6.57
N TRP A 9 -4.17 10.53 5.54
CA TRP A 9 -3.92 10.85 4.12
C TRP A 9 -2.48 10.62 3.67
N HIS A 10 -1.77 9.68 4.30
CA HIS A 10 -0.40 9.36 3.94
C HIS A 10 -0.37 8.51 2.67
N ILE A 11 0.39 8.96 1.67
CA ILE A 11 0.64 8.19 0.46
C ILE A 11 1.63 7.08 0.80
N LEU A 12 1.21 5.83 0.67
CA LEU A 12 2.04 4.66 0.94
C LEU A 12 2.92 4.33 -0.26
N SER A 13 2.34 4.40 -1.46
CA SER A 13 3.03 4.13 -2.71
C SER A 13 2.38 4.83 -3.91
N SER A 14 3.15 5.00 -4.98
CA SER A 14 2.67 5.35 -6.32
C SER A 14 3.28 4.38 -7.32
N GLY A 15 2.43 3.54 -7.90
CA GLY A 15 2.88 2.38 -8.68
C GLY A 15 3.73 1.44 -7.82
N VAL A 16 4.88 1.04 -8.35
CA VAL A 16 5.86 0.16 -7.67
C VAL A 16 6.74 0.91 -6.67
N LEU A 17 6.72 2.25 -6.68
CA LEU A 17 7.51 3.08 -5.76
C LEU A 17 6.78 3.19 -4.41
N THR A 18 7.43 2.72 -3.35
CA THR A 18 6.91 2.80 -1.98
C THR A 18 7.55 4.00 -1.26
N TYR A 19 6.72 4.88 -0.70
CA TYR A 19 7.16 6.08 0.03
C TYR A 19 7.24 5.87 1.54
N ILE A 20 6.42 4.95 2.06
CA ILE A 20 6.46 4.62 3.49
C ILE A 20 7.77 3.88 3.81
N ASN A 21 8.45 4.33 4.86
CA ASN A 21 9.66 3.68 5.36
C ASN A 21 9.34 2.54 6.35
N ASP A 22 8.44 1.64 5.95
CA ASP A 22 8.08 0.43 6.70
C ASP A 22 8.12 -0.78 5.76
N GLY A 23 9.15 -1.61 5.91
CA GLY A 23 9.41 -2.76 5.02
C GLY A 23 8.35 -3.86 5.07
N ARG A 24 7.36 -3.76 5.97
CA ARG A 24 6.18 -4.62 6.02
C ARG A 24 5.19 -4.30 4.89
N PHE A 25 5.17 -3.06 4.42
CA PHE A 25 4.33 -2.60 3.31
C PHE A 25 5.04 -2.86 1.99
N ARG A 26 4.38 -3.61 1.10
CA ARG A 26 4.90 -3.90 -0.24
C ARG A 26 3.76 -3.84 -1.24
N VAL A 27 4.06 -3.30 -2.42
CA VAL A 27 3.16 -3.33 -3.56
C VAL A 27 3.58 -4.45 -4.49
N PHE A 28 2.60 -5.25 -4.91
CA PHE A 28 2.79 -6.26 -5.94
C PHE A 28 1.96 -5.86 -7.17
N HIS A 29 2.60 -5.96 -8.32
CA HIS A 29 1.99 -5.75 -9.62
C HIS A 29 2.63 -6.71 -10.60
N SER A 30 1.81 -7.46 -11.33
CA SER A 30 2.29 -8.36 -12.38
C SER A 30 2.32 -7.59 -13.70
N GLU A 31 3.40 -7.66 -14.47
CA GLU A 31 3.62 -6.86 -15.69
C GLU A 31 2.52 -6.98 -16.78
N LYS A 32 1.63 -7.98 -16.65
CA LYS A 32 0.53 -8.24 -17.60
C LYS A 32 -0.86 -8.17 -16.97
N SER A 33 -0.97 -7.80 -15.70
CA SER A 33 -2.27 -7.65 -15.01
C SER A 33 -2.52 -6.19 -14.69
N ASP A 34 -3.78 -5.77 -14.72
CA ASP A 34 -4.22 -4.48 -14.18
C ASP A 34 -4.39 -4.52 -12.66
N ASP A 35 -4.11 -5.67 -12.03
CA ASP A 35 -4.18 -5.83 -10.58
C ASP A 35 -3.00 -5.15 -9.88
N TRP A 36 -3.34 -4.51 -8.76
CA TRP A 36 -2.40 -3.89 -7.85
C TRP A 36 -2.74 -4.35 -6.44
N ASP A 37 -1.79 -5.00 -5.78
CA ASP A 37 -1.99 -5.55 -4.45
C ASP A 37 -1.09 -4.84 -3.44
N LEU A 38 -1.70 -4.28 -2.38
CA LEU A 38 -0.99 -3.81 -1.20
C LEU A 38 -0.92 -4.95 -0.17
N ARG A 39 0.29 -5.39 0.17
CA ARG A 39 0.52 -6.40 1.19
C ARG A 39 1.18 -5.80 2.42
N ILE A 40 0.66 -6.16 3.59
CA ILE A 40 1.21 -5.80 4.91
C ILE A 40 1.54 -7.10 5.64
N SER A 41 2.82 -7.32 5.98
CA SER A 41 3.22 -8.54 6.69
C SER A 41 4.49 -8.34 7.53
N PRO A 42 4.48 -8.65 8.83
CA PRO A 42 3.33 -9.03 9.64
C PRO A 42 2.39 -7.84 9.92
N VAL A 43 1.09 -8.12 10.07
CA VAL A 43 0.09 -7.09 10.42
C VAL A 43 0.11 -6.82 11.93
N ALA A 44 0.00 -5.55 12.30
CA ALA A 44 -0.15 -5.10 13.68
C ALA A 44 -1.51 -4.40 13.88
N LYS A 45 -2.00 -4.34 15.13
CA LYS A 45 -3.29 -3.69 15.45
C LYS A 45 -3.36 -2.22 14.97
N ILE A 46 -2.22 -1.53 14.89
CA ILE A 46 -2.13 -0.13 14.46
C ILE A 46 -2.36 0.07 12.96
N ASP A 47 -2.22 -1.00 12.16
CA ASP A 47 -2.48 -1.01 10.72
C ASP A 47 -4.00 -1.12 10.42
N ASN A 48 -4.85 -1.26 11.44
CA ASN A 48 -6.29 -1.23 11.24
C ASN A 48 -6.73 0.14 10.69
N GLY A 49 -7.51 0.10 9.60
CA GLY A 49 -8.08 1.29 9.00
C GLY A 49 -8.46 1.09 7.54
N THR A 50 -8.88 2.16 6.89
CA THR A 50 -9.21 2.19 5.47
C THR A 50 -8.00 2.58 4.64
N TYR A 51 -7.80 1.83 3.56
CA TYR A 51 -6.79 2.06 2.54
C TYR A 51 -7.50 2.28 1.21
N GLU A 52 -7.03 3.22 0.41
CA GLU A 52 -7.60 3.53 -0.91
C GLU A 52 -6.62 3.23 -2.02
N CYS A 53 -7.18 2.70 -3.10
CA CYS A 53 -6.54 2.56 -4.40
C CYS A 53 -7.10 3.68 -5.30
N GLN A 54 -6.22 4.51 -5.88
CA GLN A 54 -6.55 5.59 -6.81
C GLN A 54 -5.86 5.40 -8.16
#